data_AF-A0A948WNR0-F1
#
_entry.id   AF-A0A948WNR0-F1
#
_cell.length_a   1.000
_cell.length_b   1.000
_cell.length_c   1.000
_cell.angle_alpha   90.00
_cell.angle_beta   90.00
_cell.angle_gamma   90.00
#
_symmetry.space_group_name_H-M   'P 1'
#
loop_
_entity.id
_entity.type
_entity.pdbx_description
1 polymer ?
#
loop_
_entity_poly.entity_id
_entity_poly.type
_entity_poly.pdbx_seq_one_letter_code
_entity_poly.pdbx_strand_id
1 'polypeptide(L)'
;IHSVWDSVRGEYPNLLMYMVFDDGVLLNPEASRFRFPIPRLGETADYIVSAPTWEALADKLSEKLRGFEHVTGGATLDHNWASNVRESVARWNEMSRNGVDVDFHRGESPIEQTWAGSARDGMRNPTMHPFNENGPYHCVILAPVGLDTKGGPITDENARVLDTMGEPIPGLYGAGNCVASPAGQAYWGPGGTVGVAFIFGSIAGKHAATQPARRPD
;
A
#
# COMPACT_ATOMS: atom_id res chain seq x y z
N ILE A 1 7.91 -1.26 5.90
CA ILE A 1 7.21 -0.82 7.13
C ILE A 1 6.59 -2.01 7.85
N HIS A 2 5.61 -2.70 7.27
CA HIS A 2 4.96 -3.86 7.90
C HIS A 2 5.87 -5.07 8.18
N SER A 3 6.86 -5.34 7.32
CA SER A 3 7.73 -6.53 7.42
C SER A 3 8.89 -6.39 8.41
N VAL A 4 8.89 -5.37 9.26
CA VAL A 4 9.92 -5.19 10.30
C VAL A 4 9.58 -6.12 11.47
N TRP A 5 10.47 -7.06 11.78
CA TRP A 5 10.33 -7.97 12.91
C TRP A 5 11.12 -7.46 14.11
N ASP A 6 10.45 -7.28 15.25
CA ASP A 6 11.10 -7.06 16.54
C ASP A 6 11.36 -8.42 17.19
N SER A 7 12.62 -8.86 17.18
CA SER A 7 13.02 -10.15 17.76
C SER A 7 13.00 -10.19 19.29
N VAL A 8 13.03 -9.02 19.95
CA VAL A 8 12.97 -8.92 21.42
C VAL A 8 11.54 -9.10 21.89
N ARG A 9 10.59 -8.46 21.19
CA ARG A 9 9.16 -8.52 21.52
C ARG A 9 8.44 -9.68 20.84
N GLY A 10 9.03 -10.29 19.83
CA GLY A 10 8.43 -11.37 19.07
C GLY A 10 7.21 -10.90 18.27
N GLU A 11 7.27 -9.69 17.72
CA GLU A 11 6.12 -9.08 17.02
C GLU A 11 6.54 -8.32 15.75
N TYR A 12 5.54 -8.06 14.91
CA TYR A 12 5.64 -7.08 13.84
C TYR A 12 5.03 -5.77 14.35
N PRO A 13 5.82 -4.81 14.90
CA PRO A 13 5.28 -3.62 15.55
C PRO A 13 4.43 -2.75 14.62
N ASN A 14 4.65 -2.86 13.31
CA ASN A 14 3.89 -2.15 12.29
C ASN A 14 2.92 -3.07 11.53
N LEU A 15 2.51 -4.20 12.10
CA LEU A 15 1.57 -5.11 11.42
C LEU A 15 0.27 -4.39 11.05
N LEU A 16 -0.27 -3.63 11.99
CA LEU A 16 -1.41 -2.75 11.79
C LEU A 16 -0.94 -1.30 11.70
N MET A 17 -1.54 -0.54 10.79
CA MET A 17 -1.40 0.91 10.71
C MET A 17 -2.76 1.57 10.87
N TYR A 18 -2.75 2.81 11.34
CA TYR A 18 -3.96 3.58 11.63
C TYR A 18 -3.97 4.83 10.74
N MET A 19 -4.75 4.79 9.67
CA MET A 19 -4.92 5.94 8.78
C MET A 19 -5.93 6.90 9.42
N VAL A 20 -5.43 7.99 10.02
CA VAL A 20 -6.26 9.03 10.65
C VAL A 20 -6.53 10.18 9.68
N PHE A 21 -7.74 10.72 9.72
CA PHE A 21 -8.18 11.88 8.92
C PHE A 21 -9.38 12.57 9.58
N ASP A 22 -9.85 13.69 9.03
CA ASP A 22 -11.00 14.44 9.50
C ASP A 22 -12.00 14.72 8.36
N ASP A 23 -13.08 15.45 8.68
CA ASP A 23 -14.08 15.88 7.71
C ASP A 23 -13.47 16.69 6.54
N GLY A 24 -12.34 17.36 6.73
CA GLY A 24 -11.65 18.05 5.65
C GLY A 24 -11.27 17.11 4.51
N VAL A 25 -10.98 15.84 4.77
CA VAL A 25 -10.74 14.83 3.72
C VAL A 25 -12.04 14.38 3.06
N LEU A 26 -13.12 14.20 3.83
CA LEU A 26 -14.44 13.78 3.31
C LEU A 26 -15.07 14.84 2.40
N LEU A 27 -14.87 16.11 2.75
CA LEU A 27 -15.38 17.29 2.04
C LEU A 27 -14.58 17.64 0.78
N ASN A 28 -13.45 16.97 0.51
CA ASN A 28 -12.67 17.25 -0.70
C ASN A 28 -13.54 16.98 -1.95
N PRO A 29 -13.82 18.02 -2.77
CA PRO A 29 -14.66 17.86 -3.96
C PRO A 29 -13.94 17.12 -5.10
N GLU A 30 -12.61 16.96 -5.03
CA GLU A 30 -11.87 16.23 -6.04
C GLU A 30 -12.27 14.75 -6.05
N ALA A 31 -13.02 14.39 -7.09
CA ALA A 31 -13.44 13.03 -7.37
C ALA A 31 -12.30 12.22 -8.00
N SER A 32 -11.25 11.93 -7.23
CA SER A 32 -10.29 10.90 -7.65
C SER A 32 -11.05 9.61 -7.90
N ARG A 33 -10.76 8.94 -9.03
CA ARG A 33 -11.31 7.61 -9.36
C ARG A 33 -10.84 6.53 -8.37
N PHE A 34 -9.83 6.83 -7.56
CA PHE A 34 -9.24 5.96 -6.54
C PHE A 34 -9.54 6.47 -5.12
N ARG A 35 -10.81 6.79 -4.83
CA ARG A 35 -11.23 7.35 -3.54
C ARG A 35 -11.17 6.36 -2.39
N PHE A 36 -11.36 5.06 -2.66
CA PHE A 36 -11.24 4.00 -1.65
C PHE A 36 -9.88 4.08 -0.93
N PRO A 37 -9.82 4.01 0.41
CA PRO A 37 -10.88 3.64 1.36
C PRO A 37 -11.73 4.81 1.91
N ILE A 38 -11.63 6.01 1.34
CA ILE A 38 -12.37 7.18 1.84
C ILE A 38 -13.76 7.27 1.18
N PRO A 39 -14.87 7.22 1.92
CA PRO A 39 -16.22 7.33 1.37
C PRO A 39 -16.52 8.78 0.94
N ARG A 40 -17.62 8.96 0.20
CA ARG A 40 -18.18 10.30 -0.02
C ARG A 40 -18.87 10.84 1.21
N LEU A 41 -19.03 12.17 1.25
CA LEU A 41 -19.84 12.79 2.29
C LEU A 41 -21.26 12.18 2.30
N GLY A 42 -21.69 11.70 3.47
CA GLY A 42 -22.98 11.05 3.65
C GLY A 42 -23.01 9.55 3.31
N GLU A 43 -21.97 9.01 2.67
CA GLU A 43 -21.78 7.57 2.55
C GLU A 43 -21.23 7.02 3.88
N THR A 44 -21.78 5.91 4.34
CA THR A 44 -21.28 5.20 5.52
C THR A 44 -20.40 4.03 5.10
N ALA A 45 -19.38 3.74 5.90
CA ALA A 45 -18.48 2.62 5.68
C ALA A 45 -18.16 1.96 7.02
N ASP A 46 -18.53 0.69 7.17
CA ASP A 46 -18.41 -0.05 8.44
C ASP A 46 -16.95 -0.22 8.91
N TYR A 47 -15.98 -0.06 8.02
CA TYR A 47 -14.55 -0.14 8.34
C TYR A 47 -13.97 1.19 8.86
N ILE A 48 -14.70 2.31 8.78
CA ILE A 48 -14.29 3.60 9.35
C ILE A 48 -14.78 3.73 10.78
N VAL A 49 -13.88 4.12 11.68
CA VAL A 49 -14.20 4.48 13.07
C VAL A 49 -14.16 5.98 13.20
N SER A 50 -15.24 6.57 13.74
CA SER A 50 -15.38 8.02 13.89
C SER A 50 -15.68 8.39 15.34
N ALA A 51 -15.05 9.44 15.84
CA ALA A 51 -15.32 9.98 17.17
C ALA A 51 -15.01 11.49 17.26
N PRO A 52 -15.63 12.23 18.19
CA PRO A 52 -15.41 13.67 18.33
C PRO A 52 -14.04 14.02 18.93
N THR A 53 -13.41 13.10 19.66
CA THR A 53 -12.12 13.29 20.34
C THR A 53 -11.19 12.11 20.09
N TRP A 54 -9.88 12.32 20.28
CA TRP A 54 -8.87 11.27 20.16
C TRP A 54 -9.07 10.14 21.17
N GLU A 55 -9.49 10.47 22.39
CA GLU A 55 -9.79 9.50 23.45
C GLU A 55 -10.97 8.60 23.07
N ALA A 56 -12.09 9.21 22.64
CA ALA A 56 -13.25 8.44 22.20
C ALA A 56 -12.94 7.63 20.93
N LEU A 57 -12.02 8.09 20.07
CA LEU A 57 -11.55 7.33 18.92
C LEU A 57 -10.73 6.11 19.37
N ALA A 58 -9.84 6.28 20.34
CA ALA A 58 -9.01 5.20 20.91
C ALA A 58 -9.88 4.10 21.54
N ASP A 59 -10.92 4.47 22.27
CA ASP A 59 -11.86 3.51 22.89
C ASP A 59 -12.56 2.67 21.82
N LYS A 60 -13.12 3.33 20.79
CA LYS A 60 -13.80 2.64 19.68
C LYS A 60 -12.86 1.79 18.85
N LEU A 61 -11.63 2.24 18.62
CA LEU A 61 -10.60 1.45 17.93
C LEU A 61 -10.24 0.20 18.73
N SER A 62 -10.10 0.34 20.06
CA SER A 62 -9.82 -0.79 20.96
C SER A 62 -10.96 -1.82 20.93
N GLU A 63 -12.22 -1.37 20.93
CA GLU A 63 -13.38 -2.25 20.76
C GLU A 63 -13.34 -2.96 19.39
N LYS A 64 -13.07 -2.22 18.31
CA LYS A 64 -13.01 -2.77 16.96
C LYS A 64 -11.89 -3.81 16.81
N LEU A 65 -10.72 -3.59 17.41
CA LEU A 65 -9.59 -4.52 17.38
C LEU A 65 -9.91 -5.86 18.07
N ARG A 66 -10.73 -5.86 19.14
CA ARG A 66 -11.19 -7.12 19.76
C ARG A 66 -11.95 -8.00 18.78
N GLY A 67 -12.72 -7.40 17.88
CA GLY A 67 -13.39 -8.13 16.79
C GLY A 67 -12.44 -8.82 15.81
N PHE A 68 -11.16 -8.40 15.78
CA PHE A 68 -10.12 -8.94 14.89
C PHE A 68 -9.08 -9.80 15.62
N GLU A 69 -9.27 -10.12 16.91
CA GLU A 69 -8.31 -10.89 17.71
C GLU A 69 -7.83 -12.19 17.02
N HIS A 70 -8.75 -12.89 16.37
CA HIS A 70 -8.50 -14.14 15.64
C HIS A 70 -7.52 -14.01 14.45
N VAL A 71 -7.32 -12.80 13.92
CA VAL A 71 -6.39 -12.52 12.80
C VAL A 71 -5.24 -11.58 13.18
N THR A 72 -5.35 -10.86 14.29
CA THR A 72 -4.31 -9.94 14.76
C THR A 72 -3.40 -10.54 15.83
N GLY A 73 -3.70 -11.74 16.31
CA GLY A 73 -2.94 -12.37 17.40
C GLY A 73 -3.12 -11.64 18.74
N GLY A 74 -4.25 -10.97 18.94
CA GLY A 74 -4.52 -10.20 20.16
C GLY A 74 -3.88 -8.82 20.20
N ALA A 75 -3.52 -8.23 19.06
CA ALA A 75 -2.97 -6.88 19.01
C ALA A 75 -3.90 -5.85 19.67
N THR A 76 -3.36 -5.05 20.59
CA THR A 76 -4.07 -3.99 21.30
C THR A 76 -3.50 -2.62 20.96
N LEU A 77 -4.33 -1.59 21.12
CA LEU A 77 -3.88 -0.21 21.03
C LEU A 77 -3.01 0.14 22.25
N ASP A 78 -1.94 0.92 22.05
CA ASP A 78 -1.12 1.42 23.16
C ASP A 78 -1.93 2.39 24.04
N HIS A 79 -1.73 2.34 25.36
CA HIS A 79 -2.40 3.24 26.30
C HIS A 79 -2.15 4.74 26.05
N ASN A 80 -1.01 5.10 25.44
CA ASN A 80 -0.66 6.48 25.08
C ASN A 80 -1.07 6.83 23.64
N TRP A 81 -1.85 6.01 22.95
CA TRP A 81 -2.18 6.27 21.54
C TRP A 81 -2.83 7.64 21.33
N ALA A 82 -3.77 8.04 22.20
CA ALA A 82 -4.47 9.31 22.07
C ALA A 82 -3.57 10.54 22.28
N SER A 83 -2.59 10.48 23.20
CA SER A 83 -1.60 11.54 23.36
C SER A 83 -0.62 11.57 22.18
N ASN A 84 -0.13 10.42 21.76
CA ASN A 84 0.84 10.31 20.68
C ASN A 84 0.27 10.80 19.34
N VAL A 85 -0.98 10.44 19.01
CA VAL A 85 -1.63 10.93 17.78
C VAL A 85 -1.88 12.43 17.83
N ARG A 86 -2.23 12.99 19.00
CA ARG A 86 -2.41 14.43 19.18
C ARG A 86 -1.12 15.19 18.90
N GLU A 87 0.00 14.74 19.46
CA GLU A 87 1.32 15.33 19.22
C GLU A 87 1.73 15.19 17.74
N SER A 88 1.50 14.02 17.15
CA SER A 88 1.77 13.77 15.73
C SER A 88 0.96 14.70 14.82
N VAL A 89 -0.33 14.90 15.12
CA VAL A 89 -1.22 15.80 14.36
C VAL A 89 -0.83 17.26 14.55
N ALA A 90 -0.41 17.67 15.75
CA ALA A 90 0.08 19.03 15.98
C ALA A 90 1.31 19.33 15.11
N ARG A 91 2.27 18.39 15.06
CA ARG A 91 3.47 18.48 14.21
C ARG A 91 3.10 18.47 12.72
N TRP A 92 2.23 17.57 12.30
CA TRP A 92 1.70 17.50 10.93
C TRP A 92 1.04 18.83 10.50
N ASN A 93 0.27 19.46 11.39
CA ASN A 93 -0.42 20.71 11.08
C ASN A 93 0.56 21.87 10.88
N GLU A 94 1.65 21.93 11.65
CA GLU A 94 2.72 22.90 11.45
C GLU A 94 3.42 22.69 10.10
N MET A 95 3.83 21.44 9.81
CA MET A 95 4.46 21.08 8.54
C MET A 95 3.56 21.37 7.33
N SER A 96 2.26 21.06 7.45
CA SER A 96 1.28 21.32 6.39
C SER A 96 1.15 22.81 6.08
N ARG A 97 1.10 23.68 7.10
CA ARG A 97 1.06 25.14 6.92
C ARG A 97 2.30 25.67 6.19
N ASN A 98 3.46 25.08 6.46
CA ASN A 98 4.71 25.42 5.77
C ASN A 98 4.82 24.79 4.38
N GLY A 99 4.06 23.72 4.12
CA GLY A 99 4.07 22.95 2.87
C GLY A 99 5.24 21.97 2.75
N VAL A 100 5.96 21.70 3.83
CA VAL A 100 7.16 20.86 3.84
C VAL A 100 7.05 19.84 4.97
N ASP A 101 7.03 18.56 4.62
CA ASP A 101 7.15 17.45 5.54
C ASP A 101 8.63 17.15 5.79
N VAL A 102 9.15 17.62 6.92
CA VAL A 102 10.56 17.43 7.29
C VAL A 102 10.85 16.05 7.88
N ASP A 103 9.82 15.26 8.18
CA ASP A 103 9.99 13.95 8.80
C ASP A 103 10.08 12.86 7.74
N PHE A 104 9.23 12.93 6.70
CA PHE A 104 9.10 11.88 5.70
C PHE A 104 9.11 12.38 4.25
N HIS A 105 9.33 13.67 4.01
CA HIS A 105 9.48 14.25 2.66
C HIS A 105 8.25 14.05 1.75
N ARG A 106 7.05 13.95 2.33
CA ARG A 106 5.81 13.79 1.58
C ARG A 106 5.59 14.92 0.56
N GLY A 107 5.34 14.52 -0.68
CA GLY A 107 5.09 15.44 -1.78
C GLY A 107 6.36 15.99 -2.42
N GLU A 108 7.55 15.51 -2.07
CA GLU A 108 8.76 15.89 -2.79
C GLU A 108 8.92 15.10 -4.10
N SER A 109 8.21 13.97 -4.26
CA SER A 109 8.30 13.17 -5.48
C SER A 109 7.26 13.58 -6.56
N PRO A 110 7.61 13.51 -7.87
CA PRO A 110 6.68 13.83 -8.95
C PRO A 110 5.42 12.96 -8.96
N ILE A 111 5.53 11.70 -8.50
CA ILE A 111 4.39 10.78 -8.47
C ILE A 111 3.36 11.23 -7.42
N GLU A 112 3.79 11.67 -6.24
CA GLU A 112 2.87 12.18 -5.21
C GLU A 112 2.18 13.46 -5.67
N GLN A 113 2.93 14.37 -6.29
CA GLN A 113 2.38 15.62 -6.84
C GLN A 113 1.35 15.35 -7.95
N THR A 114 1.63 14.38 -8.83
CA THR A 114 0.72 14.02 -9.93
C THR A 114 -0.60 13.44 -9.43
N TRP A 115 -0.59 12.71 -8.31
CA TRP A 115 -1.76 12.01 -7.77
C TRP A 115 -2.54 12.81 -6.71
N ALA A 116 -1.96 13.89 -6.18
CA ALA A 116 -2.60 14.72 -5.16
C ALA A 116 -3.68 15.66 -5.69
N GLY A 117 -3.71 15.91 -7.01
CA GLY A 117 -4.60 16.89 -7.63
C GLY A 117 -4.17 18.33 -7.35
N SER A 118 -5.13 19.24 -7.31
CA SER A 118 -4.87 20.66 -7.06
C SER A 118 -4.72 20.94 -5.57
N ALA A 119 -3.84 21.86 -5.21
CA ALA A 119 -3.73 22.30 -3.83
C ALA A 119 -5.03 22.97 -3.39
N ARG A 120 -5.46 22.67 -2.16
CA ARG A 120 -6.56 23.39 -1.51
C ARG A 120 -6.20 24.85 -1.29
N ASP A 121 -7.21 25.71 -1.21
CA ASP A 121 -7.04 27.15 -1.03
C ASP A 121 -6.09 27.46 0.14
N GLY A 122 -5.08 28.30 -0.14
CA GLY A 122 -4.08 28.71 0.86
C GLY A 122 -2.97 27.69 1.15
N MET A 123 -3.01 26.50 0.56
CA MET A 123 -1.98 25.48 0.76
C MET A 123 -0.86 25.57 -0.28
N ARG A 124 0.40 25.45 0.20
CA ARG A 124 1.60 25.44 -0.66
C ARG A 124 1.89 24.09 -1.30
N ASN A 125 1.47 22.99 -0.64
CA ASN A 125 1.73 21.63 -1.07
C ASN A 125 0.38 20.90 -1.21
N PRO A 126 0.01 20.40 -2.41
CA PRO A 126 -1.28 19.76 -2.63
C PRO A 126 -1.45 18.44 -1.88
N THR A 127 -0.35 17.82 -1.45
CA THR A 127 -0.38 16.55 -0.71
C THR A 127 -0.60 16.73 0.79
N MET A 128 -0.52 17.96 1.31
CA MET A 128 -0.53 18.26 2.75
C MET A 128 -1.64 19.24 3.09
N HIS A 129 -2.36 18.97 4.18
CA HIS A 129 -3.40 19.86 4.69
C HIS A 129 -3.54 19.65 6.21
N PRO A 130 -3.68 20.71 7.01
CA PRO A 130 -3.86 20.58 8.45
C PRO A 130 -5.21 19.94 8.79
N PHE A 131 -5.26 19.23 9.91
CA PHE A 131 -6.51 18.80 10.53
C PHE A 131 -7.27 19.99 11.11
N ASN A 132 -8.59 19.87 11.13
CA ASN A 132 -9.50 20.73 11.87
C ASN A 132 -9.21 20.64 13.38
N GLU A 133 -9.32 21.78 14.07
CA GLU A 133 -9.03 21.89 15.51
C GLU A 133 -10.01 21.08 16.36
N ASN A 134 -11.28 21.06 15.94
CA ASN A 134 -12.34 20.30 16.57
C ASN A 134 -12.80 19.26 15.55
N GLY A 135 -12.80 17.98 15.93
CA GLY A 135 -13.18 16.87 15.05
C GLY A 135 -14.60 16.99 14.45
N PRO A 136 -15.17 15.90 13.93
CA PRO A 136 -14.81 14.51 14.19
C PRO A 136 -13.48 14.09 13.56
N TYR A 137 -12.85 13.12 14.20
CA TYR A 137 -11.71 12.39 13.68
C TYR A 137 -12.15 11.00 13.26
N HIS A 138 -11.56 10.53 12.18
CA HIS A 138 -11.84 9.26 11.54
C HIS A 138 -10.57 8.42 11.48
N CYS A 139 -10.74 7.11 11.52
CA CYS A 139 -9.64 6.18 11.38
C CYS A 139 -10.05 4.93 10.57
N VAL A 140 -9.16 4.48 9.70
CA VAL A 140 -9.19 3.15 9.08
C VAL A 140 -8.02 2.34 9.61
N ILE A 141 -8.29 1.13 10.08
CA ILE A 141 -7.25 0.15 10.44
C ILE A 141 -6.78 -0.51 9.14
N LEU A 142 -5.49 -0.37 8.83
CA LEU A 142 -4.85 -0.90 7.64
C LEU A 142 -3.93 -2.07 8.02
N ALA A 143 -3.94 -3.11 7.19
CA ALA A 143 -3.03 -4.24 7.26
C ALA A 143 -2.33 -4.42 5.90
N PRO A 144 -1.12 -5.01 5.87
CA PRO A 144 -0.45 -5.30 4.61
C PRO A 144 -1.27 -6.30 3.80
N VAL A 145 -1.39 -6.05 2.50
CA VAL A 145 -1.95 -7.00 1.54
C VAL A 145 -0.96 -7.19 0.40
N GLY A 146 -0.79 -8.45 -0.02
CA GLY A 146 -0.07 -8.76 -1.26
C GLY A 146 -1.00 -8.57 -2.45
N LEU A 147 -0.57 -7.79 -3.44
CA LEU A 147 -1.30 -7.71 -4.71
C LEU A 147 -1.12 -8.99 -5.53
N ASP A 148 0.11 -9.48 -5.60
CA ASP A 148 0.50 -10.72 -6.26
C ASP A 148 1.83 -11.26 -5.71
N THR A 149 2.24 -12.42 -6.21
CA THR A 149 3.58 -12.97 -6.04
C THR A 149 4.42 -12.72 -7.28
N LYS A 150 5.69 -12.39 -7.10
CA LYS A 150 6.66 -12.14 -8.19
C LYS A 150 7.92 -13.01 -8.13
N GLY A 151 7.89 -14.03 -7.28
CA GLY A 151 8.90 -15.08 -7.23
C GLY A 151 8.49 -16.26 -8.10
N GLY A 152 9.45 -17.12 -8.44
CA GLY A 152 9.22 -18.32 -9.25
C GLY A 152 10.54 -18.82 -9.84
N PRO A 153 10.48 -19.78 -10.78
CA PRO A 153 11.64 -20.23 -11.53
C PRO A 153 12.29 -19.08 -12.31
N ILE A 154 13.61 -19.16 -12.49
CA ILE A 154 14.35 -18.20 -13.31
C ILE A 154 14.08 -18.51 -14.78
N THR A 155 13.93 -17.47 -15.59
CA THR A 155 13.85 -17.58 -17.04
C THR A 155 14.95 -16.79 -17.72
N ASP A 156 15.37 -17.23 -18.90
CA ASP A 156 16.25 -16.48 -19.77
C ASP A 156 15.50 -15.45 -20.65
N GLU A 157 16.21 -14.80 -21.57
CA GLU A 157 15.66 -13.81 -22.51
C GLU A 157 14.65 -14.38 -23.50
N ASN A 158 14.58 -15.71 -23.64
CA ASN A 158 13.63 -16.43 -24.49
C ASN A 158 12.45 -16.98 -23.68
N ALA A 159 12.31 -16.58 -22.41
CA ALA A 159 11.28 -17.04 -21.48
C ALA A 159 11.33 -18.54 -21.18
N ARG A 160 12.47 -19.21 -21.41
CA ARG A 160 12.67 -20.63 -21.06
C ARG A 160 12.97 -20.74 -19.58
N VAL A 161 12.35 -21.69 -18.90
CA VAL A 161 12.65 -21.95 -17.48
C VAL A 161 14.02 -22.63 -17.37
N LEU A 162 14.85 -22.14 -16.46
CA LEU A 162 16.17 -22.68 -16.18
C LEU A 162 16.12 -23.70 -15.04
N ASP A 163 16.95 -24.73 -15.16
CA ASP A 163 17.20 -25.67 -14.07
C ASP A 163 18.17 -25.09 -13.01
N THR A 164 18.54 -25.90 -12.01
CA THR A 164 19.44 -25.48 -10.93
C THR A 164 20.89 -25.23 -11.38
N MET A 165 21.26 -25.66 -12.58
CA MET A 165 22.57 -25.40 -13.19
C MET A 165 22.55 -24.17 -14.11
N GLY A 166 21.38 -23.54 -14.30
CA GLY A 166 21.19 -22.42 -15.21
C GLY A 166 20.92 -22.83 -16.65
N GLU A 167 20.67 -24.12 -16.92
CA GLU A 167 20.42 -24.62 -18.27
C GLU A 167 18.93 -24.59 -18.61
N PRO A 168 18.55 -24.19 -19.85
CA PRO A 168 17.14 -24.19 -20.25
C PRO A 168 16.53 -25.59 -20.27
N ILE A 169 15.42 -25.76 -19.55
CA ILE A 169 14.66 -27.02 -19.55
C ILE A 169 13.91 -27.15 -20.88
N PRO A 170 14.19 -28.19 -21.70
CA PRO A 170 13.60 -28.28 -23.03
C PRO A 170 12.07 -28.34 -23.01
N GLY A 171 11.44 -27.40 -23.72
CA GLY A 171 9.99 -27.31 -23.87
C GLY A 171 9.26 -26.63 -22.70
N LEU A 172 9.96 -26.15 -21.67
CA LEU A 172 9.36 -25.46 -20.53
C LEU A 172 9.59 -23.96 -20.59
N TYR A 173 8.50 -23.19 -20.58
CA TYR A 173 8.50 -21.74 -20.63
C TYR A 173 7.65 -21.17 -19.49
N GLY A 174 7.91 -19.92 -19.11
CA GLY A 174 7.10 -19.21 -18.13
C GLY A 174 7.09 -17.71 -18.37
N ALA A 175 5.97 -17.07 -18.01
CA ALA A 175 5.78 -15.63 -18.16
C ALA A 175 4.78 -15.11 -17.13
N GLY A 176 5.00 -13.88 -16.65
CA GLY A 176 4.18 -13.26 -15.62
C GLY A 176 4.46 -13.81 -14.22
N ASN A 177 3.43 -13.91 -13.38
CA ASN A 177 3.58 -14.16 -11.94
C ASN A 177 3.96 -15.61 -11.57
N CYS A 178 4.09 -16.51 -12.56
CA CYS A 178 4.56 -17.87 -12.33
C CYS A 178 6.10 -18.01 -12.38
N VAL A 179 6.83 -16.93 -12.71
CA VAL A 179 8.30 -16.90 -12.81
C VAL A 179 8.88 -15.75 -11.98
N ALA A 180 10.18 -15.81 -11.72
CA ALA A 180 10.89 -14.71 -11.09
C ALA A 180 10.78 -13.44 -11.95
N SER A 181 10.19 -12.38 -11.39
CA SER A 181 10.04 -11.12 -12.11
C SER A 181 11.39 -10.46 -12.37
N PRO A 182 11.65 -9.95 -13.59
CA PRO A 182 12.87 -9.19 -13.89
C PRO A 182 12.97 -7.89 -13.06
N ALA A 183 11.88 -7.43 -12.45
CA ALA A 183 11.89 -6.30 -11.54
C ALA A 183 12.52 -6.61 -10.18
N GLY A 184 12.87 -7.88 -9.88
CA GLY A 184 13.49 -8.28 -8.62
C GLY A 184 12.67 -7.81 -7.42
N GLN A 185 13.28 -7.02 -6.53
CA GLN A 185 12.59 -6.47 -5.35
C GLN A 185 11.79 -5.18 -5.64
N ALA A 186 11.89 -4.59 -6.83
CA ALA A 186 11.18 -3.36 -7.18
C ALA A 186 9.78 -3.59 -7.76
N TYR A 187 8.99 -2.51 -7.82
CA TYR A 187 7.78 -2.39 -8.63
C TYR A 187 7.99 -1.17 -9.52
N TRP A 188 8.22 -1.38 -10.82
CA TRP A 188 8.66 -0.30 -11.72
C TRP A 188 7.59 0.75 -12.04
N GLY A 189 6.32 0.44 -11.82
CA GLY A 189 5.23 1.37 -12.02
C GLY A 189 3.93 0.69 -12.43
N PRO A 190 2.84 1.45 -12.56
CA PRO A 190 1.53 0.93 -12.97
C PRO A 190 1.64 0.13 -14.28
N GLY A 191 1.07 -1.08 -14.28
CA GLY A 191 1.11 -1.99 -15.43
C GLY A 191 2.39 -2.81 -15.56
N GLY A 192 3.39 -2.66 -14.68
CA GLY A 192 4.64 -3.42 -14.72
C GLY A 192 4.43 -4.94 -14.71
N THR A 193 3.50 -5.44 -13.89
CA THR A 193 3.14 -6.87 -13.86
C THR A 193 2.58 -7.35 -15.20
N VAL A 194 1.55 -6.67 -15.71
CA VAL A 194 0.81 -7.08 -16.91
C VAL A 194 1.67 -6.93 -18.17
N GLY A 195 2.42 -5.82 -18.28
CA GLY A 195 3.28 -5.54 -19.42
C GLY A 195 4.39 -6.59 -19.56
N VAL A 196 5.06 -6.93 -18.46
CA VAL A 196 6.09 -7.98 -18.45
C VAL A 196 5.48 -9.34 -18.84
N ALA A 197 4.32 -9.69 -18.26
CA ALA A 197 3.63 -10.94 -18.60
C ALA A 197 3.28 -11.03 -20.09
N PHE A 198 2.73 -9.96 -20.66
CA PHE A 198 2.32 -9.93 -22.07
C PHE A 198 3.52 -10.07 -23.02
N ILE A 199 4.59 -9.33 -22.76
CA ILE A 199 5.80 -9.36 -23.61
C ILE A 199 6.52 -10.71 -23.50
N PHE A 200 6.78 -11.22 -22.30
CA PHE A 200 7.44 -12.52 -22.14
C PHE A 200 6.55 -13.68 -22.61
N GLY A 201 5.22 -13.57 -22.49
CA GLY A 201 4.30 -14.53 -23.10
C GLY A 201 4.42 -14.56 -24.63
N SER A 202 4.53 -13.39 -25.28
CA SER A 202 4.79 -13.32 -26.72
C SER A 202 6.17 -13.86 -27.09
N ILE A 203 7.21 -13.63 -26.28
CA ILE A 203 8.56 -14.15 -26.52
C ILE A 203 8.55 -15.67 -26.43
N ALA A 204 7.96 -16.22 -25.36
CA ALA A 204 7.80 -17.65 -25.16
C ALA A 204 7.12 -18.32 -26.35
N GLY A 205 5.97 -17.78 -26.81
CA GLY A 205 5.25 -18.33 -27.95
C GLY A 205 6.04 -18.29 -29.26
N LYS A 206 6.75 -17.19 -29.54
CA LYS A 206 7.59 -17.06 -30.74
C LYS A 206 8.78 -18.02 -30.70
N HIS A 207 9.46 -18.12 -29.56
CA HIS A 207 10.59 -19.04 -29.41
C HIS A 207 10.13 -20.50 -29.48
N ALA A 208 9.04 -20.86 -28.81
CA ALA A 208 8.48 -22.21 -28.86
C ALA A 208 8.12 -22.65 -30.30
N ALA A 209 7.60 -21.73 -31.12
CA ALA A 209 7.26 -22.00 -32.52
C ALA A 209 8.46 -22.27 -33.43
N THR A 210 9.69 -21.89 -33.03
CA THR A 210 10.91 -22.22 -33.78
C THR A 210 11.52 -23.56 -33.35
N GLN A 211 11.03 -24.15 -32.25
CA GLN A 211 11.55 -25.41 -31.75
C GLN A 211 10.96 -26.60 -32.51
N PRO A 212 11.71 -27.71 -32.63
CA PRO A 212 11.17 -28.94 -33.19
C PRO A 212 9.94 -29.39 -32.40
N ALA A 213 8.90 -29.84 -33.11
CA ALA A 213 7.75 -30.45 -32.47
C ALA A 213 8.20 -31.66 -31.65
N ARG A 214 7.88 -31.68 -30.35
CA ARG A 214 8.03 -32.90 -29.55
C ARG A 214 7.07 -33.94 -30.11
N ARG A 215 7.61 -35.04 -30.62
CA ARG A 215 6.80 -36.22 -30.90
C ARG A 215 6.34 -36.78 -29.56
N PRO A 216 5.05 -37.12 -29.38
CA PRO A 216 4.63 -37.87 -28.22
C PRO A 216 5.36 -39.22 -28.24
N ASP A 217 5.99 -39.52 -27.11
CA ASP A 217 6.57 -40.82 -26.75
C ASP A 217 5.48 -41.87 -26.48
#